data_AF-A0A517ZKI8-F1
#
_entry.id   AF-A0A517ZKI8-F1
#
_cell.length_a   1.000
_cell.length_b   1.000
_cell.length_c   1.000
_cell.angle_alpha   90.00
_cell.angle_beta   90.00
_cell.angle_gamma   90.00
#
_symmetry.space_group_name_H-M   'P 1'
#
loop_
_entity.id
_entity.type
_entity.pdbx_description
1 polymer ?
#
loop_
_entity_poly.entity_id
_entity_poly.type
_entity_poly.pdbx_seq_one_letter_code
_entity_poly.pdbx_strand_id
1 'polypeptide(L)'
;MNLRGLPWQRWAAVAIPVAVVCFLLALLVPAMLRARTEARKTYSRNNLKQIGLAFHNYYDLYQCLPPGAIVREDGVALHGWPSRLVSYMSANGIFQYIDNNLPWDHDINLLAYCQQEPAYQMPGVDETRTNGHYGLMCYLGNPNLLHRNSSVKFDDMTAGVTHTWMAGETAGNYQPWAYPFNWRPLGKRLNDGPDSYGRPSGDGAFLLMADGSVQWISNKVEESILADYVAAPPVANADQIAVPPRQFEYSTEDWSNELLDLDEHEDESWCAVASIDTDDHAHSVYFRPEMKVTPERALNAEDIRRVADRFPETKTLQKDFVIDDDVAEVLAEFKQLAYVRAYSLEVSERGLSAIKRMPALKMLRVGEARAADLAALREALPNCEIIANSVSDD
;
A
#
# COMPACT_ATOMS: atom_id res chain seq x y z
N MET A 1 -45.87 55.96 30.78
CA MET A 1 -46.38 54.58 30.92
C MET A 1 -45.17 53.65 30.94
N ASN A 2 -44.83 53.12 32.11
CA ASN A 2 -43.57 52.41 32.34
C ASN A 2 -43.73 50.97 31.85
N LEU A 3 -43.12 50.62 30.71
CA LEU A 3 -43.22 49.29 30.08
C LEU A 3 -42.31 48.24 30.77
N ARG A 4 -42.13 48.31 32.09
CA ARG A 4 -41.32 47.36 32.85
C ARG A 4 -42.26 46.42 33.62
N GLY A 5 -42.42 45.20 33.14
CA GLY A 5 -43.08 44.13 33.91
C GLY A 5 -44.05 43.21 33.16
N LEU A 6 -44.06 43.24 31.82
CA LEU A 6 -44.92 42.32 31.08
C LEU A 6 -44.28 40.91 31.04
N PRO A 7 -45.01 39.83 31.35
CA PRO A 7 -44.46 38.46 31.44
C PRO A 7 -43.82 37.99 30.14
N TRP A 8 -44.29 38.47 28.98
CA TRP A 8 -43.71 38.18 27.67
C TRP A 8 -42.32 38.78 27.47
N GLN A 9 -41.94 39.86 28.17
CA GLN A 9 -40.59 40.45 28.07
C GLN A 9 -39.51 39.52 28.66
N ARG A 10 -39.87 38.75 29.70
CA ARG A 10 -38.96 37.75 30.31
C ARG A 10 -38.74 36.56 29.37
N TRP A 11 -39.78 36.15 28.65
CA TRP A 11 -39.66 35.11 27.62
C TRP A 11 -38.94 35.62 26.36
N ALA A 12 -39.19 36.87 25.95
CA ALA A 12 -38.54 37.49 24.79
C ALA A 12 -37.02 37.65 24.98
N ALA A 13 -36.55 37.97 26.20
CA ALA A 13 -35.14 38.09 26.52
C ALA A 13 -34.35 36.78 26.34
N VAL A 14 -35.02 35.63 26.41
CA VAL A 14 -34.42 34.30 26.17
C VAL A 14 -34.69 33.83 24.73
N ALA A 15 -35.92 34.03 24.23
CA ALA A 15 -36.33 33.55 22.92
C ALA A 15 -35.59 34.22 21.75
N ILE A 16 -35.30 35.52 21.84
CA ILE A 16 -34.62 36.25 20.75
C ILE A 16 -33.17 35.76 20.58
N PRO A 17 -32.32 35.70 21.62
CA PRO A 17 -30.97 35.15 21.48
C PRO A 17 -30.96 33.70 20.97
N VAL A 18 -31.85 32.85 21.47
CA VAL A 18 -31.96 31.46 21.01
C VAL A 18 -32.34 31.41 19.53
N ALA A 19 -33.32 32.21 19.10
CA ALA A 19 -33.71 32.27 17.69
C ALA A 19 -32.57 32.76 16.79
N VAL A 20 -31.79 33.76 17.24
CA VAL A 20 -30.60 34.23 16.53
C VAL A 20 -29.54 33.13 16.43
N VAL A 21 -29.24 32.43 17.51
CA VAL A 21 -28.28 31.31 17.50
C VAL A 21 -28.74 30.19 16.56
N CYS A 22 -30.02 29.79 16.63
CA CYS A 22 -30.57 28.79 15.73
C CYS A 22 -30.49 29.23 14.26
N PHE A 23 -30.77 30.51 13.96
CA PHE A 23 -30.63 31.06 12.61
C PHE A 23 -29.17 31.05 12.13
N LEU A 24 -28.22 31.46 12.98
CA LEU A 24 -26.79 31.40 12.67
C LEU A 24 -26.33 29.96 12.40
N LEU A 25 -26.75 29.00 13.23
CA LEU A 25 -26.45 27.58 13.03
C LEU A 25 -27.05 27.04 11.73
N ALA A 26 -28.29 27.43 11.40
CA ALA A 26 -28.95 27.04 10.15
C ALA A 26 -28.20 27.53 8.90
N LEU A 27 -27.54 28.69 8.97
CA LEU A 27 -26.68 29.19 7.90
C LEU A 27 -25.28 28.54 7.91
N LEU A 28 -24.74 28.22 9.09
CA LEU A 28 -23.39 27.69 9.25
C LEU A 28 -23.27 26.23 8.83
N VAL A 29 -24.25 25.37 9.17
CA VAL A 29 -24.18 23.92 8.90
C VAL A 29 -24.04 23.61 7.40
N PRO A 30 -24.85 24.17 6.47
CA PRO A 30 -24.68 23.94 5.04
C PRO A 30 -23.34 24.43 4.51
N ALA A 31 -22.84 25.56 5.03
CA ALA A 31 -21.55 26.11 4.62
C ALA A 31 -20.38 25.19 5.05
N MET A 32 -20.43 24.66 6.27
CA MET A 32 -19.44 23.70 6.78
C MET A 32 -19.42 22.41 5.94
N LEU A 33 -20.59 21.90 5.53
CA LEU A 33 -20.68 20.71 4.69
C LEU A 33 -20.11 20.94 3.29
N ARG A 34 -20.38 22.10 2.68
CA ARG A 34 -19.78 22.51 1.39
C ARG A 34 -18.26 22.62 1.50
N ALA A 35 -17.76 23.23 2.57
CA ALA A 35 -16.32 23.35 2.81
C ALA A 35 -15.65 21.98 2.96
N ARG A 36 -16.26 21.04 3.69
CA ARG A 36 -15.74 19.67 3.84
C ARG A 36 -15.73 18.90 2.52
N THR A 37 -16.77 19.03 1.71
CA THR A 37 -16.83 18.37 0.39
C THR A 37 -15.75 18.92 -0.54
N GLU A 38 -15.57 20.24 -0.64
CA GLU A 38 -14.50 20.84 -1.43
C GLU A 38 -13.09 20.50 -0.90
N ALA A 39 -12.92 20.36 0.42
CA ALA A 39 -11.67 19.88 1.00
C ALA A 39 -11.35 18.44 0.57
N ARG A 40 -12.34 17.53 0.57
CA ARG A 40 -12.19 16.16 0.06
C ARG A 40 -11.79 16.15 -1.42
N LYS A 41 -12.41 17.01 -2.25
CA LYS A 41 -12.03 17.16 -3.66
C LYS A 41 -10.58 17.60 -3.83
N THR A 42 -10.16 18.58 -3.02
CA THR A 42 -8.80 19.13 -3.05
C THR A 42 -7.77 18.06 -2.67
N TYR A 43 -8.04 17.27 -1.63
CA TYR A 43 -7.13 16.23 -1.20
C TYR A 43 -7.01 15.12 -2.25
N SER A 44 -8.12 14.63 -2.82
CA SER A 44 -8.05 13.62 -3.87
C SER A 44 -7.35 14.12 -5.14
N ARG A 45 -7.57 15.39 -5.51
CA ARG A 45 -6.83 16.04 -6.60
C ARG A 45 -5.32 16.06 -6.33
N ASN A 46 -4.93 16.33 -5.08
CA ASN A 46 -3.52 16.33 -4.68
C ASN A 46 -2.92 14.91 -4.69
N ASN A 47 -3.70 13.89 -4.34
CA ASN A 47 -3.28 12.49 -4.46
C ASN A 47 -2.98 12.11 -5.91
N LEU A 48 -3.87 12.43 -6.84
CA LEU A 48 -3.62 12.25 -8.28
C LEU A 48 -2.42 13.07 -8.77
N LYS A 49 -2.17 14.26 -8.22
CA LYS A 49 -0.97 15.04 -8.54
C LYS A 49 0.31 14.35 -8.05
N GLN A 50 0.30 13.73 -6.87
CA GLN A 50 1.43 12.94 -6.38
C GLN A 50 1.68 11.71 -7.25
N ILE A 51 0.62 11.01 -7.64
CA ILE A 51 0.69 9.89 -8.61
C ILE A 51 1.25 10.37 -9.96
N GLY A 52 0.78 11.51 -10.47
CA GLY A 52 1.29 12.10 -11.71
C GLY A 52 2.78 12.45 -11.64
N LEU A 53 3.21 13.07 -10.54
CA LEU A 53 4.63 13.34 -10.32
C LEU A 53 5.46 12.05 -10.30
N ALA A 54 4.96 10.99 -9.67
CA ALA A 54 5.63 9.70 -9.66
C ALA A 54 5.73 9.06 -11.05
N PHE A 55 4.68 9.18 -11.88
CA PHE A 55 4.73 8.76 -13.28
C PHE A 55 5.84 9.49 -14.05
N HIS A 56 5.94 10.81 -13.91
CA HIS A 56 6.99 11.58 -14.58
C HIS A 56 8.40 11.24 -14.05
N ASN A 57 8.58 11.08 -12.73
CA ASN A 57 9.85 10.65 -12.16
C ASN A 57 10.27 9.26 -12.65
N TYR A 58 9.32 8.33 -12.80
CA TYR A 58 9.57 7.04 -13.41
C TYR A 58 9.97 7.20 -14.88
N TYR A 59 9.22 7.98 -15.64
CA TYR A 59 9.48 8.21 -17.06
C TYR A 59 10.86 8.82 -17.32
N ASP A 60 11.29 9.79 -16.49
CA ASP A 60 12.61 10.42 -16.63
C ASP A 60 13.75 9.40 -16.53
N LEU A 61 13.58 8.34 -15.73
CA LEU A 61 14.58 7.29 -15.53
C LEU A 61 14.48 6.15 -16.56
N TYR A 62 13.27 5.70 -16.88
CA TYR A 62 13.05 4.50 -17.71
C TYR A 62 12.65 4.80 -19.16
N GLN A 63 12.35 6.06 -19.48
CA GLN A 63 11.96 6.54 -20.81
C GLN A 63 10.67 5.88 -21.36
N CYS A 64 9.83 5.38 -20.47
CA CYS A 64 8.49 4.86 -20.71
C CYS A 64 7.66 4.95 -19.42
N LEU A 65 6.34 4.85 -19.55
CA LEU A 65 5.44 4.63 -18.42
C LEU A 65 5.70 3.24 -17.81
N PRO A 66 5.44 3.06 -16.50
CA PRO A 66 5.58 1.75 -15.88
C PRO A 66 4.62 0.74 -16.53
N PRO A 67 5.01 -0.53 -16.62
CA PRO A 67 4.11 -1.58 -17.07
C PRO A 67 2.87 -1.62 -16.17
N GLY A 68 1.69 -1.78 -16.77
CA GLY A 68 0.46 -1.96 -16.02
C GLY A 68 0.55 -3.10 -15.02
N ALA A 69 0.95 -4.27 -15.53
CA ALA A 69 1.31 -5.46 -14.77
C ALA A 69 2.56 -6.10 -15.37
N ILE A 70 3.46 -6.61 -14.53
CA ILE A 70 4.54 -7.51 -14.93
C ILE A 70 4.03 -8.94 -14.79
N VAL A 71 3.94 -9.66 -15.90
CA VAL A 71 3.50 -11.06 -15.94
C VAL A 71 4.56 -11.88 -16.65
N ARG A 72 5.05 -12.92 -15.97
CA ARG A 72 6.04 -13.85 -16.51
C ARG A 72 5.44 -14.70 -17.64
N GLU A 73 6.32 -15.34 -18.42
CA GLU A 73 5.92 -16.23 -19.53
C GLU A 73 5.05 -17.40 -19.07
N ASP A 74 5.24 -17.87 -17.84
CA ASP A 74 4.44 -18.92 -17.20
C ASP A 74 3.05 -18.44 -16.73
N GLY A 75 2.71 -17.17 -16.96
CA GLY A 75 1.44 -16.56 -16.59
C GLY A 75 1.39 -16.05 -15.15
N VAL A 76 2.46 -16.21 -14.36
CA VAL A 76 2.49 -15.72 -12.98
C VAL A 76 2.62 -14.20 -12.95
N ALA A 77 1.68 -13.54 -12.28
CA ALA A 77 1.68 -12.09 -12.11
C ALA A 77 2.63 -11.68 -10.98
N LEU A 78 3.56 -10.78 -11.29
CA LEU A 78 4.54 -10.28 -10.35
C LEU A 78 4.06 -8.99 -9.70
N HIS A 79 4.09 -7.83 -10.38
CA HIS A 79 3.77 -6.55 -9.75
C HIS A 79 3.02 -5.61 -10.71
N GLY A 80 2.25 -4.69 -10.15
CA GLY A 80 1.54 -3.66 -10.91
C GLY A 80 2.26 -2.32 -10.95
N TRP A 81 1.79 -1.41 -11.79
CA TRP A 81 2.25 -0.03 -11.85
C TRP A 81 2.27 0.69 -10.48
N PRO A 82 1.33 0.48 -9.53
CA PRO A 82 1.40 1.16 -8.22
C PRO A 82 2.62 0.73 -7.41
N SER A 83 3.02 -0.55 -7.54
CA SER A 83 4.23 -1.06 -6.88
C SER A 83 5.50 -0.45 -7.45
N ARG A 84 5.51 -0.07 -8.73
CA ARG A 84 6.64 0.58 -9.39
C ARG A 84 6.73 2.07 -9.07
N LEU A 85 5.60 2.71 -8.76
CA LEU A 85 5.57 4.13 -8.44
C LEU A 85 5.81 4.43 -6.95
N VAL A 86 5.58 3.47 -6.05
CA VAL A 86 5.64 3.71 -4.59
C VAL A 86 7.00 4.26 -4.13
N SER A 87 8.11 3.92 -4.81
CA SER A 87 9.45 4.47 -4.52
C SER A 87 9.58 5.98 -4.78
N TYR A 88 8.72 6.55 -5.63
CA TYR A 88 8.71 7.97 -5.98
C TYR A 88 7.67 8.78 -5.22
N MET A 89 6.85 8.13 -4.40
CA MET A 89 5.79 8.76 -3.61
C MET A 89 6.01 8.60 -2.11
N SER A 90 6.42 7.40 -1.68
CA SER A 90 6.37 7.03 -0.28
C SER A 90 7.67 7.36 0.46
N ALA A 91 7.54 8.16 1.52
CA ALA A 91 8.69 8.56 2.35
C ALA A 91 9.19 7.44 3.30
N ASN A 92 8.41 6.38 3.49
CA ASN A 92 8.70 5.30 4.43
C ASN A 92 9.56 4.16 3.84
N GLY A 93 9.93 4.26 2.56
CA GLY A 93 10.76 3.26 1.89
C GLY A 93 10.08 1.90 1.71
N ILE A 94 8.74 1.81 1.65
CA ILE A 94 7.99 0.55 1.46
C ILE A 94 8.59 -0.32 0.34
N PHE A 95 9.06 0.31 -0.74
CA PHE A 95 9.60 -0.39 -1.91
C PHE A 95 10.73 -1.39 -1.59
N GLN A 96 11.56 -1.13 -0.57
CA GLN A 96 12.69 -2.01 -0.22
C GLN A 96 12.25 -3.36 0.39
N TYR A 97 10.98 -3.46 0.78
CA TYR A 97 10.37 -4.66 1.32
C TYR A 97 9.67 -5.49 0.23
N ILE A 98 9.55 -4.98 -0.99
CA ILE A 98 8.97 -5.72 -2.12
C ILE A 98 10.06 -6.55 -2.79
N ASP A 99 9.91 -7.87 -2.76
CA ASP A 99 10.70 -8.80 -3.56
C ASP A 99 10.14 -8.88 -4.97
N ASN A 100 10.85 -8.24 -5.92
CA ASN A 100 10.42 -8.13 -7.31
C ASN A 100 10.47 -9.46 -8.09
N ASN A 101 11.08 -10.51 -7.52
CA ASN A 101 11.18 -11.83 -8.14
C ASN A 101 10.04 -12.77 -7.75
N LEU A 102 9.26 -12.40 -6.74
CA LEU A 102 8.16 -13.19 -6.21
C LEU A 102 6.81 -12.62 -6.65
N PRO A 103 5.77 -13.46 -6.75
CA PRO A 103 4.41 -12.98 -7.04
C PRO A 103 3.97 -11.91 -6.04
N TRP A 104 3.10 -10.98 -6.47
CA TRP A 104 2.57 -9.94 -5.59
C TRP A 104 1.86 -10.50 -4.35
N ASP A 105 1.21 -11.67 -4.48
CA ASP A 105 0.45 -12.34 -3.43
C ASP A 105 1.27 -13.37 -2.65
N HIS A 106 2.60 -13.34 -2.80
CA HIS A 106 3.50 -14.09 -1.95
C HIS A 106 3.54 -13.48 -0.53
N ASP A 107 3.53 -14.32 0.51
CA ASP A 107 3.49 -13.90 1.93
C ASP A 107 4.57 -12.87 2.30
N ILE A 108 5.72 -12.94 1.64
CA ILE A 108 6.84 -11.99 1.81
C ILE A 108 6.45 -10.57 1.42
N ASN A 109 5.77 -10.46 0.29
CA ASN A 109 5.36 -9.19 -0.27
C ASN A 109 4.16 -8.59 0.48
N LEU A 110 3.39 -9.43 1.19
CA LEU A 110 2.26 -8.97 2.00
C LEU A 110 2.69 -7.90 3.02
N LEU A 111 3.90 -7.94 3.57
CA LEU A 111 4.36 -6.94 4.54
C LEU A 111 4.47 -5.54 3.98
N ALA A 112 4.95 -5.46 2.73
CA ALA A 112 5.00 -4.20 2.02
C ALA A 112 3.57 -3.77 1.69
N TYR A 113 2.78 -4.71 1.19
CA TYR A 113 1.47 -4.44 0.62
C TYR A 113 0.32 -4.27 1.60
N CYS A 114 0.48 -4.67 2.87
CA CYS A 114 -0.48 -4.38 3.92
C CYS A 114 -0.42 -2.92 4.38
N GLN A 115 0.70 -2.24 4.10
CA GLN A 115 0.86 -0.83 4.41
C GLN A 115 -0.10 0.01 3.56
N GLN A 116 -0.68 1.02 4.19
CA GLN A 116 -1.50 2.01 3.51
C GLN A 116 -0.61 3.10 2.92
N GLU A 117 -0.83 3.41 1.65
CA GLU A 117 -0.23 4.56 1.00
C GLU A 117 -1.28 5.68 0.92
N PRO A 118 -1.13 6.78 1.68
CA PRO A 118 -2.11 7.86 1.70
C PRO A 118 -2.44 8.44 0.32
N ALA A 119 -1.46 8.46 -0.61
CA ALA A 119 -1.69 8.91 -1.99
C ALA A 119 -2.63 7.98 -2.80
N TYR A 120 -2.83 6.73 -2.36
CA TYR A 120 -3.73 5.77 -2.98
C TYR A 120 -5.13 5.74 -2.39
N GLN A 121 -5.35 6.42 -1.26
CA GLN A 121 -6.66 6.51 -0.62
C GLN A 121 -7.47 7.69 -1.16
N MET A 122 -8.79 7.56 -1.16
CA MET A 122 -9.69 8.66 -1.50
C MET A 122 -10.48 9.12 -0.26
N PRO A 123 -10.53 10.43 0.04
CA PRO A 123 -11.32 10.93 1.16
C PRO A 123 -12.80 10.59 1.06
N GLY A 124 -13.35 10.01 2.13
CA GLY A 124 -14.75 9.59 2.19
C GLY A 124 -15.00 8.18 1.67
N VAL A 125 -13.94 7.42 1.42
CA VAL A 125 -13.97 5.94 1.39
C VAL A 125 -13.55 5.47 2.77
N ASP A 126 -14.38 4.63 3.39
CA ASP A 126 -14.13 4.11 4.74
C ASP A 126 -13.27 2.83 4.68
N GLU A 127 -13.35 2.10 3.57
CA GLU A 127 -12.54 0.92 3.30
C GLU A 127 -11.09 1.32 3.02
N THR A 128 -10.15 0.72 3.75
CA THR A 128 -8.72 0.99 3.58
C THR A 128 -7.90 -0.25 3.26
N ARG A 129 -8.48 -1.45 3.43
CA ARG A 129 -7.81 -2.75 3.24
C ARG A 129 -8.78 -3.85 2.78
N THR A 130 -8.23 -4.91 2.19
CA THR A 130 -8.95 -6.14 1.85
C THR A 130 -8.99 -7.14 3.02
N ASN A 131 -9.83 -8.18 2.95
CA ASN A 131 -9.81 -9.34 3.85
C ASN A 131 -8.48 -10.10 3.81
N GLY A 132 -7.73 -10.01 2.72
CA GLY A 132 -6.36 -10.52 2.61
C GLY A 132 -5.30 -9.56 3.14
N HIS A 133 -5.70 -8.54 3.90
CA HIS A 133 -4.84 -7.52 4.55
C HIS A 133 -4.06 -6.59 3.63
N TYR A 134 -4.22 -6.70 2.31
CA TYR A 134 -3.63 -5.75 1.38
C TYR A 134 -4.28 -4.36 1.48
N GLY A 135 -3.47 -3.30 1.51
CA GLY A 135 -3.93 -1.92 1.46
C GLY A 135 -4.61 -1.60 0.13
N LEU A 136 -5.69 -0.82 0.19
CA LEU A 136 -6.50 -0.51 -0.98
C LEU A 136 -5.94 0.61 -1.85
N MET A 137 -6.41 0.65 -3.09
CA MET A 137 -6.20 1.72 -4.04
C MET A 137 -7.54 2.19 -4.60
N CYS A 138 -7.79 3.49 -4.49
CA CYS A 138 -9.01 4.14 -4.97
C CYS A 138 -8.86 4.73 -6.38
N TYR A 139 -7.68 4.62 -6.99
CA TYR A 139 -7.35 5.17 -8.30
C TYR A 139 -6.88 4.06 -9.23
N LEU A 140 -7.45 3.93 -10.43
CA LEU A 140 -7.03 2.90 -11.37
C LEU A 140 -6.59 3.46 -12.71
N GLY A 141 -5.69 2.73 -13.35
CA GLY A 141 -4.99 3.13 -14.56
C GLY A 141 -5.81 3.02 -15.85
N ASN A 142 -5.40 3.78 -16.86
CA ASN A 142 -5.87 3.66 -18.22
C ASN A 142 -5.34 2.36 -18.86
N PRO A 143 -6.20 1.40 -19.24
CA PRO A 143 -5.76 0.13 -19.82
C PRO A 143 -4.96 0.30 -21.12
N ASN A 144 -5.19 1.39 -21.88
CA ASN A 144 -4.43 1.64 -23.09
C ASN A 144 -2.94 1.94 -22.82
N LEU A 145 -2.64 2.53 -21.66
CA LEU A 145 -1.28 2.91 -21.25
C LEU A 145 -0.65 1.88 -20.31
N LEU A 146 -1.47 1.37 -19.38
CA LEU A 146 -1.09 0.58 -18.22
C LEU A 146 -1.68 -0.83 -18.32
N HIS A 147 -1.37 -1.54 -19.41
CA HIS A 147 -1.75 -2.95 -19.59
C HIS A 147 -0.60 -3.91 -19.28
N ARG A 148 -0.87 -5.20 -19.44
CA ARG A 148 0.10 -6.28 -19.22
C ARG A 148 1.38 -6.07 -20.02
N ASN A 149 2.51 -6.06 -19.32
CA ASN A 149 3.87 -5.91 -19.86
C ASN A 149 4.04 -4.68 -20.77
N SER A 150 3.26 -3.61 -20.55
CA SER A 150 3.33 -2.40 -21.36
C SER A 150 4.63 -1.61 -21.14
N SER A 151 5.03 -0.84 -22.15
CA SER A 151 6.18 0.08 -22.10
C SER A 151 5.89 1.33 -22.93
N VAL A 152 4.73 1.95 -22.69
CA VAL A 152 4.21 3.07 -23.49
C VAL A 152 5.01 4.34 -23.27
N LYS A 153 5.28 5.10 -24.33
CA LYS A 153 6.00 6.38 -24.29
C LYS A 153 5.05 7.56 -24.45
N PHE A 154 5.45 8.76 -24.01
CA PHE A 154 4.67 9.96 -24.28
C PHE A 154 4.57 10.23 -25.79
N ASP A 155 5.59 9.86 -26.57
CA ASP A 155 5.59 9.98 -28.04
C ASP A 155 4.53 9.10 -28.72
N ASP A 156 4.10 8.01 -28.07
CA ASP A 156 3.04 7.13 -28.60
C ASP A 156 1.65 7.78 -28.50
N MET A 157 1.52 8.85 -27.70
CA MET A 157 0.26 9.54 -27.44
C MET A 157 -0.04 10.56 -28.55
N THR A 158 -0.37 10.08 -29.75
CA THR A 158 -0.56 10.95 -30.93
C THR A 158 -1.75 11.90 -30.85
N ALA A 159 -2.70 11.67 -29.93
CA ALA A 159 -3.76 12.62 -29.60
C ALA A 159 -3.28 13.80 -28.70
N GLY A 160 -2.04 13.72 -28.21
CA GLY A 160 -1.43 14.67 -27.30
C GLY A 160 -1.58 14.26 -25.82
N VAL A 161 -0.57 14.59 -25.03
CA VAL A 161 -0.52 14.29 -23.58
C VAL A 161 -1.61 14.99 -22.76
N THR A 162 -2.15 16.11 -23.26
CA THR A 162 -3.27 16.84 -22.62
C THR A 162 -4.64 16.20 -22.85
N HIS A 163 -4.76 15.30 -23.85
CA HIS A 163 -5.99 14.58 -24.20
C HIS A 163 -5.91 13.09 -23.85
N THR A 164 -4.81 12.66 -23.25
CA THR A 164 -4.58 11.25 -22.87
C THR A 164 -4.56 11.16 -21.35
N TRP A 165 -5.48 10.40 -20.77
CA TRP A 165 -5.54 10.19 -19.31
C TRP A 165 -4.71 8.98 -18.89
N MET A 166 -4.15 9.02 -17.69
CA MET A 166 -3.29 7.96 -17.12
C MET A 166 -3.97 7.18 -16.01
N ALA A 167 -4.66 7.85 -15.08
CA ALA A 167 -5.36 7.23 -13.97
C ALA A 167 -6.57 8.07 -13.56
N GLY A 168 -7.50 7.50 -12.80
CA GLY A 168 -8.69 8.23 -12.35
C GLY A 168 -9.29 7.66 -11.07
N GLU A 169 -10.13 8.47 -10.42
CA GLU A 169 -10.90 8.05 -9.23
C GLU A 169 -11.90 6.95 -9.58
N THR A 170 -12.01 5.93 -8.73
CA THR A 170 -12.96 4.82 -8.92
C THR A 170 -14.15 4.89 -7.96
N ALA A 171 -15.31 4.46 -8.44
CA ALA A 171 -16.56 4.55 -7.68
C ALA A 171 -16.73 3.45 -6.61
N GLY A 172 -15.97 2.37 -6.72
CA GLY A 172 -16.07 1.19 -5.87
C GLY A 172 -15.28 0.01 -6.45
N ASN A 173 -15.55 -1.19 -5.94
CA ASN A 173 -14.80 -2.40 -6.27
C ASN A 173 -13.28 -2.13 -6.24
N TYR A 174 -12.84 -1.42 -5.19
CA TYR A 174 -11.46 -1.04 -4.98
C TYR A 174 -10.58 -2.28 -4.97
N GLN A 175 -9.39 -2.13 -5.52
CA GLN A 175 -8.42 -3.21 -5.63
C GLN A 175 -7.25 -2.89 -4.69
N PRO A 176 -6.56 -3.89 -4.15
CA PRO A 176 -5.35 -3.61 -3.41
C PRO A 176 -4.29 -3.05 -4.34
N TRP A 177 -3.48 -2.11 -3.87
CA TRP A 177 -2.39 -1.53 -4.69
C TRP A 177 -1.32 -2.57 -5.04
N ALA A 178 -1.31 -3.71 -4.35
CA ALA A 178 -0.54 -4.91 -4.64
C ALA A 178 -0.99 -5.64 -5.92
N TYR A 179 -2.29 -5.60 -6.23
CA TYR A 179 -2.84 -6.37 -7.33
C TYR A 179 -2.25 -5.87 -8.66
N PRO A 180 -1.65 -6.74 -9.49
CA PRO A 180 -0.95 -6.23 -10.68
C PRO A 180 -1.89 -5.57 -11.68
N PHE A 181 -3.14 -6.01 -11.75
CA PHE A 181 -4.10 -5.58 -12.76
C PHE A 181 -4.91 -4.34 -12.35
N ASN A 182 -4.24 -3.32 -11.81
CA ASN A 182 -4.83 -2.08 -11.29
C ASN A 182 -5.28 -1.11 -12.41
N TRP A 183 -6.11 -1.59 -13.34
CA TRP A 183 -6.78 -0.81 -14.38
C TRP A 183 -8.20 -1.31 -14.62
N ARG A 184 -9.03 -0.48 -15.23
CA ARG A 184 -10.32 -0.91 -15.79
C ARG A 184 -10.73 0.03 -16.94
N PRO A 185 -11.66 -0.39 -17.82
CA PRO A 185 -12.18 0.50 -18.86
C PRO A 185 -12.84 1.74 -18.24
N LEU A 186 -12.65 2.92 -18.86
CA LEU A 186 -13.29 4.16 -18.41
C LEU A 186 -14.82 4.06 -18.43
N GLY A 187 -15.36 3.27 -19.36
CA GLY A 187 -16.79 3.08 -19.54
C GLY A 187 -17.45 4.23 -20.32
N LYS A 188 -18.78 4.18 -20.38
CA LYS A 188 -19.62 5.15 -21.11
C LYS A 188 -20.14 6.29 -20.22
N ARG A 189 -20.09 6.09 -18.90
CA ARG A 189 -20.62 7.00 -17.88
C ARG A 189 -19.76 6.89 -16.63
N LEU A 190 -19.64 8.00 -15.90
CA LEU A 190 -19.01 8.01 -14.57
C LEU A 190 -20.07 7.76 -13.49
N ASN A 191 -19.65 7.16 -12.38
CA ASN A 191 -20.52 6.78 -11.26
C ASN A 191 -21.70 5.86 -11.69
N ASP A 192 -21.48 5.00 -12.68
CA ASP A 192 -22.45 4.06 -13.23
C ASP A 192 -22.32 2.66 -12.60
N GLY A 193 -22.21 2.62 -11.27
CA GLY A 193 -21.98 1.41 -10.49
C GLY A 193 -20.54 1.26 -9.98
N PRO A 194 -20.29 0.24 -9.15
CA PRO A 194 -19.02 0.09 -8.43
C PRO A 194 -17.83 -0.19 -9.36
N ASP A 195 -18.05 -0.78 -10.54
CA ASP A 195 -16.99 -1.02 -11.53
C ASP A 195 -16.64 0.22 -12.38
N SER A 196 -17.30 1.35 -12.19
CA SER A 196 -17.02 2.57 -12.96
C SER A 196 -15.94 3.46 -12.33
N TYR A 197 -15.41 4.39 -13.12
CA TYR A 197 -14.74 5.58 -12.59
C TYR A 197 -15.76 6.53 -11.98
N GLY A 198 -15.42 7.16 -10.87
CA GLY A 198 -16.35 7.97 -10.08
C GLY A 198 -15.81 8.23 -8.68
N ARG A 199 -16.63 8.86 -7.87
CA ARG A 199 -16.33 9.08 -6.45
C ARG A 199 -17.56 8.89 -5.56
N PRO A 200 -17.41 8.76 -4.22
CA PRO A 200 -18.53 8.47 -3.32
C PRO A 200 -19.66 9.51 -3.34
N SER A 201 -19.37 10.78 -3.64
CA SER A 201 -20.40 11.82 -3.78
C SER A 201 -21.27 11.67 -5.02
N GLY A 202 -20.87 10.84 -5.98
CA GLY A 202 -21.67 10.53 -7.16
C GLY A 202 -21.75 11.65 -8.20
N ASP A 203 -20.97 12.72 -8.09
CA ASP A 203 -21.05 13.91 -8.95
C ASP A 203 -20.04 13.93 -10.11
N GLY A 204 -19.13 12.97 -10.17
CA GLY A 204 -18.09 12.87 -11.19
C GLY A 204 -16.81 12.22 -10.67
N ALA A 205 -15.72 12.40 -11.42
CA ALA A 205 -14.39 11.90 -11.08
C ALA A 205 -13.32 12.89 -11.50
N PHE A 206 -12.19 12.87 -10.81
CA PHE A 206 -10.93 13.40 -11.32
C PHE A 206 -10.21 12.36 -12.19
N LEU A 207 -9.72 12.82 -13.34
CA LEU A 207 -8.78 12.09 -14.19
C LEU A 207 -7.43 12.80 -14.17
N LEU A 208 -6.36 12.03 -13.98
CA LEU A 208 -4.98 12.46 -14.17
C LEU A 208 -4.64 12.35 -15.65
N MET A 209 -4.18 13.44 -16.24
CA MET A 209 -3.74 13.52 -17.63
C MET A 209 -2.23 13.26 -17.74
N ALA A 210 -1.79 12.84 -18.93
CA ALA A 210 -0.39 12.49 -19.20
C ALA A 210 0.57 13.68 -19.15
N ASP A 211 0.07 14.92 -19.22
CA ASP A 211 0.83 16.14 -18.96
C ASP A 211 0.97 16.47 -17.46
N GLY A 212 0.46 15.60 -16.58
CA GLY A 212 0.44 15.77 -15.14
C GLY A 212 -0.69 16.69 -14.63
N SER A 213 -1.54 17.24 -15.50
CA SER A 213 -2.74 17.97 -15.08
C SER A 213 -3.80 17.02 -14.52
N VAL A 214 -4.67 17.53 -13.64
CA VAL A 214 -5.78 16.73 -13.06
C VAL A 214 -7.08 17.44 -13.40
N GLN A 215 -7.94 16.78 -14.17
CA GLN A 215 -9.17 17.34 -14.74
C GLN A 215 -10.39 16.78 -14.03
N TRP A 216 -11.36 17.65 -13.73
CA TRP A 216 -12.66 17.26 -13.20
C TRP A 216 -13.62 16.91 -14.33
N ILE A 217 -14.18 15.71 -14.31
CA ILE A 217 -15.19 15.25 -15.26
C ILE A 217 -16.49 14.98 -14.50
N SER A 218 -17.56 15.68 -14.87
CA SER A 218 -18.87 15.50 -14.24
C SER A 218 -19.50 14.17 -14.66
N ASN A 219 -20.30 13.55 -13.78
CA ASN A 219 -21.13 12.40 -14.13
C ASN A 219 -22.23 12.70 -15.18
N LYS A 220 -22.44 13.97 -15.53
CA LYS A 220 -23.33 14.43 -16.60
C LYS A 220 -22.62 14.71 -17.92
N VAL A 221 -21.33 14.38 -18.01
CA VAL A 221 -20.57 14.51 -19.26
C VAL A 221 -21.24 13.71 -20.38
N GLU A 222 -21.18 14.21 -21.61
CA GLU A 222 -21.68 13.46 -22.76
C GLU A 222 -20.83 12.20 -23.01
N GLU A 223 -21.47 11.10 -23.39
CA GLU A 223 -20.81 9.80 -23.64
C GLU A 223 -19.73 9.90 -24.71
N SER A 224 -19.89 10.79 -25.70
CA SER A 224 -18.91 11.05 -26.76
C SER A 224 -17.55 11.52 -26.22
N ILE A 225 -17.54 12.34 -25.17
CA ILE A 225 -16.29 12.84 -24.56
C ILE A 225 -15.52 11.69 -23.90
N LEU A 226 -16.23 10.78 -23.21
CA LEU A 226 -15.59 9.58 -22.63
C LEU A 226 -15.12 8.61 -23.72
N ALA A 227 -15.89 8.48 -24.81
CA ALA A 227 -15.51 7.69 -25.96
C ALA A 227 -14.22 8.22 -26.62
N ASP A 228 -14.05 9.54 -26.72
CA ASP A 228 -12.82 10.16 -27.22
C ASP A 228 -11.61 9.80 -26.35
N TYR A 229 -11.75 9.84 -25.02
CA TYR A 229 -10.68 9.41 -24.10
C TYR A 229 -10.35 7.92 -24.21
N VAL A 230 -11.34 7.06 -24.47
CA VAL A 230 -11.14 5.61 -24.66
C VAL A 230 -10.45 5.32 -25.99
N ALA A 231 -10.77 6.10 -27.03
CA ALA A 231 -10.22 5.94 -28.38
C ALA A 231 -8.86 6.62 -28.59
N ALA A 232 -8.41 7.45 -27.64
CA ALA A 232 -7.13 8.16 -27.72
C ALA A 232 -5.95 7.18 -27.84
N PRO A 233 -5.09 7.30 -28.87
CA PRO A 233 -3.92 6.45 -29.04
C PRO A 233 -2.85 6.66 -27.95
N PRO A 234 -2.04 5.63 -27.63
CA PRO A 234 -2.09 4.27 -28.19
C PRO A 234 -3.34 3.51 -27.72
N VAL A 235 -3.79 2.52 -28.48
CA VAL A 235 -4.94 1.67 -28.10
C VAL A 235 -4.46 0.24 -27.93
N ALA A 236 -4.65 -0.31 -26.73
CA ALA A 236 -4.25 -1.67 -26.42
C ALA A 236 -5.28 -2.68 -26.94
N ASN A 237 -4.83 -3.88 -27.29
CA ASN A 237 -5.73 -4.95 -27.74
C ASN A 237 -6.42 -5.65 -26.56
N ALA A 238 -7.45 -6.45 -26.86
CA ALA A 238 -8.27 -7.12 -25.85
C ALA A 238 -7.47 -8.05 -24.91
N ASP A 239 -6.47 -8.76 -25.44
CA ASP A 239 -5.67 -9.71 -24.66
C ASP A 239 -4.72 -8.98 -23.70
N GLN A 240 -4.17 -7.84 -24.14
CA GLN A 240 -3.32 -6.98 -23.31
C GLN A 240 -4.05 -6.43 -22.09
N ILE A 241 -5.31 -6.01 -22.27
CA ILE A 241 -6.10 -5.35 -21.23
C ILE A 241 -6.93 -6.33 -20.39
N ALA A 242 -6.92 -7.62 -20.73
CA ALA A 242 -7.68 -8.65 -20.02
C ALA A 242 -7.23 -8.77 -18.56
N VAL A 243 -8.18 -8.54 -17.65
CA VAL A 243 -8.02 -8.65 -16.19
C VAL A 243 -8.56 -10.01 -15.74
N PRO A 244 -7.82 -10.79 -14.93
CA PRO A 244 -8.34 -12.01 -14.33
C PRO A 244 -9.58 -11.70 -13.46
N PRO A 245 -10.65 -12.52 -13.52
CA PRO A 245 -11.82 -12.31 -12.69
C PRO A 245 -11.45 -12.50 -11.22
N ARG A 246 -11.36 -11.39 -10.49
CA ARG A 246 -11.04 -11.37 -9.05
C ARG A 246 -11.82 -10.22 -8.42
N GLN A 247 -12.61 -10.54 -7.40
CA GLN A 247 -13.21 -9.54 -6.53
C GLN A 247 -12.52 -9.59 -5.17
N PHE A 248 -12.35 -8.42 -4.56
CA PHE A 248 -11.74 -8.27 -3.26
C PHE A 248 -12.83 -7.92 -2.26
N GLU A 249 -12.92 -8.72 -1.21
CA GLU A 249 -13.74 -8.41 -0.06
C GLU A 249 -12.96 -7.47 0.87
N TYR A 250 -13.67 -6.55 1.53
CA TYR A 250 -13.08 -5.56 2.42
C TYR A 250 -13.28 -5.98 3.87
N SER A 251 -12.23 -5.78 4.67
CA SER A 251 -12.28 -6.04 6.10
C SER A 251 -12.57 -4.75 6.85
N THR A 252 -13.41 -4.85 7.87
CA THR A 252 -13.58 -3.83 8.91
C THR A 252 -12.65 -4.08 10.10
N GLU A 253 -11.85 -5.14 10.07
CA GLU A 253 -10.92 -5.49 11.15
C GLU A 253 -9.71 -4.56 11.09
N ASP A 254 -9.60 -3.72 12.12
CA ASP A 254 -8.49 -2.81 12.33
C ASP A 254 -7.31 -3.58 12.90
N TRP A 255 -6.33 -3.87 12.05
CA TRP A 255 -5.02 -4.30 12.52
C TRP A 255 -4.24 -3.08 12.92
N SER A 256 -3.56 -3.19 14.06
CA SER A 256 -2.71 -2.14 14.59
C SER A 256 -1.24 -2.57 14.55
N ASN A 257 -0.34 -1.58 14.57
CA ASN A 257 1.07 -1.85 14.78
C ASN A 257 1.33 -1.72 16.28
N GLU A 258 1.80 -2.80 16.89
CA GLU A 258 2.32 -2.76 18.25
C GLU A 258 3.84 -2.55 18.18
N LEU A 259 4.33 -1.62 18.99
CA LEU A 259 5.76 -1.39 19.15
C LEU A 259 6.24 -2.15 20.39
N LEU A 260 7.28 -2.94 20.20
CA LEU A 260 8.04 -3.56 21.28
C LEU A 260 9.43 -2.91 21.31
N ASP A 261 9.68 -2.16 22.38
CA ASP A 261 10.99 -1.57 22.63
C ASP A 261 11.95 -2.68 23.09
N LEU A 262 13.10 -2.78 22.41
CA LEU A 262 14.07 -3.85 22.65
C LEU A 262 15.22 -3.39 23.56
N ASP A 263 15.28 -2.10 23.89
CA ASP A 263 16.29 -1.52 24.79
C ASP A 263 15.63 -0.85 25.99
N GLU A 264 16.24 -0.98 27.17
CA GLU A 264 15.80 -0.29 28.39
C GLU A 264 16.35 1.15 28.51
N HIS A 265 17.20 1.58 27.55
CA HIS A 265 17.89 2.87 27.58
C HIS A 265 17.34 3.82 26.51
N GLU A 266 16.93 5.01 26.96
CA GLU A 266 15.97 5.91 26.28
C GLU A 266 16.43 6.58 24.97
N ASP A 267 17.68 6.41 24.52
CA ASP A 267 18.23 7.31 23.48
C ASP A 267 18.80 6.62 22.21
N GLU A 268 18.95 5.29 22.15
CA GLU A 268 19.59 4.58 21.01
C GLU A 268 19.00 3.19 20.72
N SER A 269 17.68 3.09 20.53
CA SER A 269 16.99 1.80 20.58
C SER A 269 16.71 1.15 19.22
N TRP A 270 16.81 -0.18 19.19
CA TRP A 270 16.06 -1.01 18.24
C TRP A 270 14.60 -1.14 18.72
N CYS A 271 13.66 -1.09 17.79
CA CYS A 271 12.28 -1.48 18.06
C CYS A 271 11.83 -2.59 17.11
N ALA A 272 11.08 -3.54 17.65
CA ALA A 272 10.31 -4.49 16.88
C ALA A 272 8.92 -3.90 16.64
N VAL A 273 8.49 -3.89 15.38
CA VAL A 273 7.14 -3.50 14.99
C VAL A 273 6.38 -4.76 14.61
N ALA A 274 5.38 -5.12 15.41
CA ALA A 274 4.50 -6.24 15.16
C ALA A 274 3.21 -5.76 14.49
N SER A 275 2.85 -6.36 13.36
CA SER A 275 1.53 -6.22 12.78
C SER A 275 0.60 -7.24 13.43
N ILE A 276 -0.31 -6.76 14.27
CA ILE A 276 -1.23 -7.57 15.08
C ILE A 276 -2.65 -7.52 14.55
N ASP A 277 -3.31 -8.68 14.57
CA ASP A 277 -4.72 -8.82 14.22
C ASP A 277 -5.65 -8.44 15.39
N THR A 278 -6.96 -8.51 15.15
CA THR A 278 -7.97 -8.17 16.18
C THR A 278 -8.02 -9.16 17.34
N ASP A 279 -7.38 -10.31 17.20
CA ASP A 279 -7.22 -11.34 18.23
C ASP A 279 -5.82 -11.27 18.88
N ASP A 280 -5.09 -10.17 18.67
CA ASP A 280 -3.72 -9.91 19.16
C ASP A 280 -2.65 -10.90 18.64
N HIS A 281 -2.90 -11.62 17.55
CA HIS A 281 -1.86 -12.46 16.94
C HIS A 281 -0.98 -11.62 16.02
N ALA A 282 0.34 -11.67 16.25
CA ALA A 282 1.30 -11.08 15.33
C ALA A 282 1.51 -11.99 14.12
N HIS A 283 1.24 -11.47 12.91
CA HIS A 283 1.54 -12.22 11.69
C HIS A 283 2.92 -11.87 11.15
N SER A 284 3.37 -10.66 11.44
CA SER A 284 4.62 -10.12 10.95
C SER A 284 5.30 -9.28 12.00
N VAL A 285 6.59 -9.52 12.18
CA VAL A 285 7.45 -8.63 12.96
C VAL A 285 8.61 -8.17 12.09
N TYR A 286 8.86 -6.87 12.08
CA TYR A 286 10.07 -6.33 11.47
C TYR A 286 10.80 -5.40 12.44
N PHE A 287 12.12 -5.39 12.35
CA PHE A 287 12.94 -4.52 13.17
C PHE A 287 13.24 -3.21 12.45
N ARG A 288 13.27 -2.12 13.20
CA ARG A 288 13.75 -0.83 12.71
C ARG A 288 14.44 -0.07 13.83
N PRO A 289 15.38 0.81 13.52
CA PRO A 289 15.86 1.77 14.50
C PRO A 289 14.76 2.78 14.85
N GLU A 290 14.79 3.27 16.08
CA GLU A 290 13.99 4.43 16.47
C GLU A 290 14.46 5.69 15.70
N MET A 291 13.51 6.58 15.38
CA MET A 291 13.72 7.63 14.36
C MET A 291 14.99 8.47 14.60
N LYS A 292 15.85 8.56 13.56
CA LYS A 292 17.02 9.46 13.38
C LYS A 292 18.38 9.00 13.92
N VAL A 293 18.50 7.79 14.47
CA VAL A 293 19.80 7.27 14.94
C VAL A 293 20.07 5.90 14.31
N THR A 294 21.32 5.64 13.89
CA THR A 294 21.75 4.28 13.53
C THR A 294 22.23 3.61 14.81
N PRO A 295 21.61 2.51 15.27
CA PRO A 295 21.99 1.87 16.52
C PRO A 295 23.46 1.43 16.49
N GLU A 296 24.19 1.64 17.59
CA GLU A 296 25.60 1.26 17.69
C GLU A 296 25.80 -0.26 17.77
N ARG A 297 24.77 -1.00 18.23
CA ARG A 297 24.79 -2.46 18.35
C ARG A 297 23.88 -3.13 17.32
N ALA A 298 24.26 -4.31 16.86
CA ALA A 298 23.38 -5.20 16.12
C ALA A 298 22.33 -5.83 17.04
N LEU A 299 21.22 -6.28 16.44
CA LEU A 299 20.25 -7.15 17.09
C LEU A 299 20.90 -8.50 17.46
N ASN A 300 20.59 -9.00 18.66
CA ASN A 300 21.11 -10.25 19.18
C ASN A 300 19.98 -11.27 19.48
N ALA A 301 20.36 -12.47 19.91
CA ALA A 301 19.42 -13.53 20.23
C ALA A 301 18.39 -13.17 21.32
N GLU A 302 18.75 -12.34 22.30
CA GLU A 302 17.84 -11.91 23.36
C GLU A 302 16.78 -10.95 22.83
N ASP A 303 17.13 -10.06 21.89
CA ASP A 303 16.17 -9.17 21.23
C ASP A 303 15.11 -9.99 20.46
N ILE A 304 15.55 -11.01 19.74
CA ILE A 304 14.66 -11.92 19.01
C ILE A 304 13.84 -12.78 19.99
N ARG A 305 14.40 -13.16 21.14
CA ARG A 305 13.67 -13.89 22.18
C ARG A 305 12.56 -13.06 22.79
N ARG A 306 12.78 -11.77 23.04
CA ARG A 306 11.71 -10.85 23.47
C ARG A 306 10.56 -10.83 22.47
N VAL A 307 10.86 -10.87 21.17
CA VAL A 307 9.82 -11.01 20.13
C VAL A 307 9.14 -12.38 20.22
N ALA A 308 9.88 -13.47 20.40
CA ALA A 308 9.31 -14.82 20.53
C ALA A 308 8.37 -14.93 21.74
N ASP A 309 8.75 -14.35 22.87
CA ASP A 309 7.97 -14.35 24.12
C ASP A 309 6.70 -13.50 23.99
N ARG A 310 6.80 -12.32 23.35
CA ARG A 310 5.67 -11.41 23.18
C ARG A 310 4.73 -11.85 22.05
N PHE A 311 5.29 -12.35 20.96
CA PHE A 311 4.61 -12.62 19.70
C PHE A 311 4.92 -14.04 19.17
N PRO A 312 4.53 -15.10 19.92
CA PRO A 312 4.92 -16.48 19.62
C PRO A 312 4.34 -17.04 18.30
N GLU A 313 3.29 -16.42 17.77
CA GLU A 313 2.61 -16.83 16.54
C GLU A 313 3.15 -16.13 15.28
N THR A 314 4.24 -15.38 15.41
CA THR A 314 4.88 -14.67 14.29
C THR A 314 5.15 -15.60 13.11
N LYS A 315 4.61 -15.25 11.94
CA LYS A 315 4.79 -16.03 10.69
C LYS A 315 5.93 -15.50 9.84
N THR A 316 6.25 -14.22 9.96
CA THR A 316 7.35 -13.59 9.23
C THR A 316 8.18 -12.71 10.15
N LEU A 317 9.50 -12.84 10.06
CA LEU A 317 10.45 -12.03 10.83
C LEU A 317 11.47 -11.42 9.87
N GLN A 318 11.59 -10.09 9.89
CA GLN A 318 12.40 -9.39 8.90
C GLN A 318 13.27 -8.28 9.48
N LYS A 319 14.42 -8.08 8.82
CA LYS A 319 15.28 -6.89 8.81
C LYS A 319 16.34 -6.79 9.93
N ASP A 320 17.56 -6.48 9.50
CA ASP A 320 18.75 -6.00 10.23
C ASP A 320 19.31 -6.83 11.41
N PHE A 321 19.15 -8.15 11.40
CA PHE A 321 19.89 -9.05 12.29
C PHE A 321 20.79 -10.03 11.53
N VAL A 322 21.84 -10.49 12.20
CA VAL A 322 22.72 -11.58 11.75
C VAL A 322 22.16 -12.89 12.29
N ILE A 323 22.08 -13.92 11.45
CA ILE A 323 21.73 -15.27 11.92
C ILE A 323 23.03 -15.98 12.31
N ASP A 324 23.37 -15.88 13.59
CA ASP A 324 24.39 -16.71 14.23
C ASP A 324 23.77 -17.95 14.89
N ASP A 325 24.60 -18.76 15.56
CA ASP A 325 24.14 -19.98 16.23
C ASP A 325 23.17 -19.73 17.39
N ASP A 326 23.22 -18.58 18.06
CA ASP A 326 22.34 -18.27 19.19
C ASP A 326 20.99 -17.76 18.65
N VAL A 327 21.02 -16.90 17.65
CA VAL A 327 19.83 -16.42 16.93
C VAL A 327 19.10 -17.60 16.27
N ALA A 328 19.82 -18.52 15.64
CA ALA A 328 19.23 -19.70 15.01
C ALA A 328 18.46 -20.58 16.01
N GLU A 329 18.95 -20.73 17.24
CA GLU A 329 18.24 -21.45 18.30
C GLU A 329 16.92 -20.76 18.66
N VAL A 330 16.92 -19.44 18.81
CA VAL A 330 15.71 -18.67 19.13
C VAL A 330 14.71 -18.72 17.96
N LEU A 331 15.18 -18.60 16.70
CA LEU A 331 14.31 -18.74 15.52
C LEU A 331 13.60 -20.10 15.48
N ALA A 332 14.25 -21.16 15.96
CA ALA A 332 13.67 -22.50 16.04
C ALA A 332 12.56 -22.64 17.10
N GLU A 333 12.42 -21.68 18.02
CA GLU A 333 11.34 -21.66 19.02
C GLU A 333 9.99 -21.26 18.39
N PHE A 334 10.00 -20.52 17.28
CA PHE A 334 8.78 -20.12 16.58
C PHE A 334 8.16 -21.29 15.80
N LYS A 335 6.95 -21.68 16.17
CA LYS A 335 6.24 -22.80 15.54
C LYS A 335 5.69 -22.48 14.14
N GLN A 336 5.37 -21.21 13.89
CA GLN A 336 4.70 -20.77 12.66
C GLN A 336 5.57 -19.92 11.74
N LEU A 337 6.85 -19.71 12.11
CA LEU A 337 7.75 -18.83 11.36
C LEU A 337 8.08 -19.44 10.00
N ALA A 338 7.46 -18.88 8.96
CA ALA A 338 7.53 -19.37 7.59
C ALA A 338 8.48 -18.58 6.70
N TYR A 339 8.73 -17.32 7.05
CA TYR A 339 9.68 -16.47 6.34
C TYR A 339 10.63 -15.73 7.28
N VAL A 340 11.92 -15.80 6.96
CA VAL A 340 12.97 -15.05 7.65
C VAL A 340 13.78 -14.26 6.64
N ARG A 341 13.92 -12.95 6.88
CA ARG A 341 14.84 -12.08 6.14
C ARG A 341 15.87 -11.46 7.08
N ALA A 342 17.14 -11.77 6.86
CA ALA A 342 18.25 -11.31 7.70
C ALA A 342 19.35 -10.60 6.87
N TYR A 343 20.26 -9.92 7.57
CA TYR A 343 21.39 -9.22 6.95
C TYR A 343 22.45 -10.22 6.46
N SER A 344 22.97 -11.05 7.36
CA SER A 344 23.92 -12.10 7.02
C SER A 344 23.59 -13.42 7.73
N LEU A 345 24.19 -14.50 7.23
CA LEU A 345 24.14 -15.84 7.82
C LEU A 345 25.54 -16.29 8.18
N GLU A 346 25.75 -16.56 9.47
CA GLU A 346 27.04 -16.93 10.06
C GLU A 346 26.84 -18.08 11.06
N VAL A 347 26.48 -19.27 10.55
CA VAL A 347 26.15 -20.43 11.38
C VAL A 347 27.23 -21.51 11.35
N SER A 348 27.39 -22.20 12.46
CA SER A 348 28.10 -23.48 12.54
C SER A 348 27.13 -24.65 12.34
N GLU A 349 27.59 -25.89 12.53
CA GLU A 349 26.71 -27.06 12.56
C GLU A 349 25.59 -26.95 13.62
N ARG A 350 25.82 -26.21 14.70
CA ARG A 350 24.83 -26.00 15.76
C ARG A 350 23.67 -25.16 15.24
N GLY A 351 23.94 -23.97 14.72
CA GLY A 351 22.91 -23.09 14.14
C GLY A 351 22.20 -23.75 12.96
N LEU A 352 22.94 -24.44 12.10
CA LEU A 352 22.35 -25.22 11.01
C LEU A 352 21.35 -26.27 11.53
N SER A 353 21.69 -26.99 12.60
CA SER A 353 20.79 -27.97 13.23
C SER A 353 19.57 -27.32 13.86
N ALA A 354 19.68 -26.07 14.34
CA ALA A 354 18.54 -25.30 14.82
C ALA A 354 17.59 -24.93 13.67
N ILE A 355 18.09 -24.37 12.58
CA ILE A 355 17.27 -24.00 11.41
C ILE A 355 16.55 -25.22 10.82
N LYS A 356 17.20 -26.39 10.80
CA LYS A 356 16.56 -27.66 10.36
C LYS A 356 15.33 -28.06 11.19
N ARG A 357 15.23 -27.62 12.44
CA ARG A 357 14.10 -27.93 13.32
C ARG A 357 12.90 -27.01 13.08
N MET A 358 13.04 -25.94 12.31
CA MET A 358 11.97 -24.99 12.04
C MET A 358 10.90 -25.63 11.14
N PRO A 359 9.70 -25.96 11.68
CA PRO A 359 8.75 -26.84 10.99
C PRO A 359 7.98 -26.13 9.87
N ALA A 360 7.88 -24.81 9.94
CA ALA A 360 7.09 -23.99 9.02
C ALA A 360 7.94 -23.21 8.01
N LEU A 361 9.27 -23.25 8.11
CA LEU A 361 10.16 -22.41 7.31
C LEU A 361 10.06 -22.78 5.82
N LYS A 362 9.55 -21.83 5.02
CA LYS A 362 9.39 -21.95 3.57
C LYS A 362 10.38 -21.10 2.80
N MET A 363 10.80 -19.97 3.36
CA MET A 363 11.80 -19.13 2.72
C MET A 363 12.77 -18.49 3.74
N LEU A 364 14.04 -18.53 3.41
CA LEU A 364 15.12 -17.86 4.11
C LEU A 364 15.89 -16.96 3.14
N ARG A 365 15.84 -15.65 3.37
CA ARG A 365 16.55 -14.67 2.56
C ARG A 365 17.61 -13.94 3.37
N VAL A 366 18.82 -13.92 2.86
CA VAL A 366 19.97 -13.29 3.53
C VAL A 366 20.69 -12.34 2.56
N GLY A 367 21.23 -11.25 3.08
CA GLY A 367 22.06 -10.34 2.29
C GLY A 367 23.38 -11.00 1.91
N GLU A 368 24.10 -11.53 2.91
CA GLU A 368 25.42 -12.12 2.76
C GLU A 368 25.47 -13.51 3.42
N ALA A 369 26.14 -14.48 2.78
CA ALA A 369 26.36 -15.80 3.36
C ALA A 369 27.58 -16.49 2.75
N ARG A 370 28.21 -17.40 3.49
CA ARG A 370 29.27 -18.26 2.96
C ARG A 370 28.69 -19.32 2.03
N ALA A 371 29.42 -19.65 0.97
CA ALA A 371 29.00 -20.69 0.02
C ALA A 371 28.74 -22.05 0.70
N ALA A 372 29.57 -22.42 1.67
CA ALA A 372 29.44 -23.68 2.42
C ALA A 372 28.13 -23.75 3.22
N ASP A 373 27.75 -22.67 3.91
CA ASP A 373 26.55 -22.61 4.73
C ASP A 373 25.28 -22.71 3.87
N LEU A 374 25.27 -22.02 2.73
CA LEU A 374 24.16 -22.08 1.77
C LEU A 374 24.00 -23.48 1.17
N ALA A 375 25.11 -24.14 0.82
CA ALA A 375 25.07 -25.49 0.29
C ALA A 375 24.48 -26.47 1.33
N ALA A 376 24.97 -26.41 2.56
CA ALA A 376 24.50 -27.26 3.65
C ALA A 376 23.03 -27.02 4.00
N LEU A 377 22.56 -25.76 3.98
CA LEU A 377 21.15 -25.42 4.17
C LEU A 377 20.26 -25.94 3.05
N ARG A 378 20.66 -25.76 1.79
CA ARG A 378 19.88 -26.22 0.62
C ARG A 378 19.75 -27.73 0.57
N GLU A 379 20.80 -28.45 0.98
CA GLU A 379 20.74 -29.91 1.12
C GLU A 379 19.79 -30.31 2.25
N ALA A 380 19.86 -29.62 3.38
CA ALA A 380 19.09 -29.98 4.57
C ALA A 380 17.60 -29.58 4.50
N LEU A 381 17.26 -28.55 3.73
CA LEU A 381 15.91 -27.97 3.63
C LEU A 381 15.47 -27.90 2.17
N PRO A 382 15.23 -29.05 1.50
CA PRO A 382 14.95 -29.10 0.07
C PRO A 382 13.64 -28.42 -0.34
N ASN A 383 12.72 -28.20 0.61
CA ASN A 383 11.44 -27.53 0.41
C ASN A 383 11.45 -26.05 0.85
N CYS A 384 12.61 -25.53 1.29
CA CYS A 384 12.78 -24.13 1.67
C CYS A 384 13.52 -23.39 0.56
N GLU A 385 12.96 -22.27 0.11
CA GLU A 385 13.63 -21.39 -0.83
C GLU A 385 14.70 -20.57 -0.11
N ILE A 386 15.98 -20.77 -0.47
CA ILE A 386 17.12 -20.12 0.19
C ILE A 386 17.83 -19.20 -0.80
N ILE A 387 17.73 -17.89 -0.53
CA ILE A 387 18.24 -16.82 -1.39
C ILE A 387 19.31 -16.01 -0.63
N ALA A 388 20.49 -15.85 -1.24
CA ALA A 388 21.53 -14.95 -0.77
C ALA A 388 21.82 -13.90 -1.85
N ASN A 389 21.90 -12.61 -1.48
CA ASN A 389 22.21 -11.55 -2.45
C ASN A 389 23.71 -11.52 -2.81
N SER A 390 24.58 -11.85 -1.86
CA SER A 390 26.03 -11.94 -2.01
C SER A 390 26.53 -13.23 -1.37
N VAL A 391 27.50 -13.88 -2.01
CA VAL A 391 28.10 -15.14 -1.54
C VAL A 391 29.61 -14.98 -1.47
N SER A 392 30.21 -15.24 -0.31
CA SER A 392 31.66 -15.28 -0.15
C SER A 392 32.21 -16.70 -0.36
N ASP A 393 33.35 -16.78 -1.06
CA ASP A 393 34.17 -17.98 -1.14
C ASP A 393 35.11 -17.98 0.08
N ASP A 394 34.64 -18.59 1.17
CA ASP A 394 35.28 -18.69 2.50
C ASP A 394 35.80 -17.36 3.10
#